data_AF-A0A6B7KVZ5-F1
#
_entry.id   AF-A0A6B7KVZ5-F1
#
_cell.length_a   1.000
_cell.length_b   1.000
_cell.length_c   1.000
_cell.angle_alpha   90.00
_cell.angle_beta   90.00
_cell.angle_gamma   90.00
#
_symmetry.space_group_name_H-M   'P 1'
#
loop_
_entity.id
_entity.type
_entity.pdbx_description
1 polymer ?
#
loop_
_entity_poly.entity_id
_entity_poly.type
_entity_poly.pdbx_seq_one_letter_code
_entity_poly.pdbx_strand_id
1 'polypeptide(L)' 'MSGSPFLNDSQYRHTLKTEFNVITLENELKFVNVHPQSNMYNFILPDYIVDFAMKNNQKV' A
#
# COMPACT_ATOMS: atom_id res chain seq x y z
N MET A 1 13.85 0.49 11.18
CA MET A 1 12.83 0.75 10.15
C MET A 1 11.84 -0.40 10.19
N SER A 2 10.63 -0.18 10.69
CA SER A 2 9.54 -1.16 10.59
C SER A 2 9.04 -1.14 9.15
N GLY A 3 9.30 -2.19 8.38
CA GLY A 3 8.73 -2.33 7.04
C GLY A 3 7.19 -2.40 7.10
N SER A 4 6.52 -1.95 6.04
CA SER A 4 5.04 -2.01 5.95
C SER A 4 4.55 -3.44 6.23
N PRO A 5 3.65 -3.66 7.21
CA PRO A 5 3.09 -4.99 7.51
C PRO A 5 2.49 -5.66 6.27
N PHE A 6 1.97 -4.85 5.35
CA PHE A 6 1.46 -5.29 4.06
C PHE A 6 2.43 -6.21 3.29
N LEU A 7 3.75 -5.99 3.38
CA LEU A 7 4.74 -6.78 2.64
C LEU A 7 4.99 -8.16 3.27
N ASN A 8 5.11 -8.22 4.60
CA ASN A 8 5.68 -9.38 5.29
C ASN A 8 4.68 -10.16 6.15
N ASP A 9 3.49 -9.61 6.39
CA ASP A 9 2.49 -10.23 7.25
C ASP A 9 1.31 -10.77 6.40
N SER A 10 1.24 -12.09 6.29
CA SER A 10 0.16 -12.77 5.56
C SER A 10 -1.18 -12.67 6.28
N GLN A 11 -1.19 -12.64 7.62
CA GLN A 11 -2.40 -12.45 8.41
C GLN A 11 -2.95 -11.04 8.22
N TYR A 12 -2.08 -10.03 8.18
CA TYR A 12 -2.46 -8.65 7.88
C TYR A 12 -3.18 -8.55 6.52
N ARG A 13 -2.61 -9.14 5.46
CA ARG A 13 -3.26 -9.15 4.13
C ARG A 13 -4.56 -9.97 4.11
N HIS A 14 -4.63 -11.06 4.87
CA HIS A 14 -5.85 -11.85 5.00
C HIS A 14 -6.98 -11.01 5.61
N THR A 15 -6.72 -10.37 6.75
CA THR A 15 -7.69 -9.48 7.41
C THR A 15 -8.09 -8.32 6.52
N LEU A 16 -7.14 -7.68 5.81
CA LEU A 16 -7.48 -6.63 4.85
C LEU A 16 -8.47 -7.13 3.79
N LYS A 17 -8.21 -8.30 3.20
CA LYS A 17 -9.05 -8.90 2.17
C LYS A 17 -10.45 -9.29 2.67
N THR A 18 -10.58 -9.78 3.91
CA THR A 18 -11.84 -10.35 4.40
C THR A 18 -12.73 -9.35 5.12
N GLU A 19 -12.15 -8.37 5.80
CA GLU A 19 -12.89 -7.49 6.72
C GLU A 19 -13.16 -6.09 6.18
N PHE A 20 -12.51 -5.67 5.08
CA PHE A 20 -12.59 -4.30 4.58
C PHE A 20 -12.89 -4.24 3.07
N ASN A 21 -13.56 -3.17 2.64
CA ASN A 21 -13.86 -2.88 1.23
C ASN A 21 -13.28 -1.53 0.75
N VAL A 22 -12.55 -0.83 1.61
CA VAL A 22 -11.83 0.42 1.30
C VAL A 22 -10.48 0.39 2.01
N ILE A 23 -9.41 0.80 1.33
CA ILE A 23 -8.05 0.89 1.85
C ILE A 23 -7.57 2.34 1.74
N THR A 24 -6.85 2.81 2.74
CA THR A 24 -6.09 4.07 2.67
C THR A 24 -4.63 3.76 2.95
N LEU A 25 -3.73 4.26 2.09
CA LEU A 25 -2.29 4.05 2.23
C LEU A 25 -1.77 4.98 3.35
N GLU A 26 -1.26 4.41 4.44
CA GLU A 26 -0.93 5.13 5.67
C GLU A 26 0.23 6.11 5.46
N ASN A 27 1.29 5.64 4.81
CA ASN A 27 2.51 6.40 4.62
C ASN A 27 2.98 6.41 3.17
N GLU A 28 2.60 5.40 2.39
CA GLU A 28 3.20 5.07 1.10
C GLU A 28 2.99 6.17 0.06
N LEU A 29 1.94 6.99 0.19
CA LEU A 29 1.69 8.17 -0.67
C LEU A 29 2.18 9.50 -0.08
N LYS A 30 2.80 9.52 1.10
CA LYS A 30 3.39 10.76 1.64
C LYS A 30 4.53 11.23 0.75
N PHE A 31 4.69 12.54 0.60
CA PHE A 31 5.64 13.15 -0.35
C PHE A 31 7.05 12.56 -0.32
N VAL A 32 7.62 12.35 0.88
CA VAL A 32 8.97 11.78 1.02
C VAL A 32 9.10 10.37 0.45
N ASN A 33 8.01 9.60 0.38
CA ASN A 33 8.00 8.24 -0.14
C ASN A 33 7.77 8.18 -1.65
N VAL A 34 6.92 9.05 -2.20
CA VAL A 34 6.62 9.08 -3.65
C VAL A 34 7.53 10.00 -4.46
N HIS A 35 8.14 11.00 -3.83
CA HIS A 35 9.03 11.98 -4.45
C HIS A 35 10.23 12.29 -3.54
N PRO A 36 11.13 11.31 -3.31
CA PRO A 36 12.26 11.47 -2.39
C PRO A 36 13.34 12.45 -2.88
N GLN A 37 13.42 12.69 -4.19
CA GLN A 37 14.40 13.58 -4.81
C GLN A 37 13.77 14.30 -6.02
N SER A 38 14.28 15.47 -6.38
CA SER A 38 13.69 16.40 -7.38
C SER A 38 13.15 15.74 -8.66
N ASN A 39 13.87 14.76 -9.21
CA ASN A 39 13.51 14.07 -10.46
C ASN A 39 13.28 12.56 -10.27
N MET A 40 13.00 12.12 -9.04
CA MET A 40 12.81 10.71 -8.72
C MET A 40 11.42 10.50 -8.12
N TYR A 41 10.60 9.71 -8.81
CA TYR A 41 9.32 9.26 -8.31
C TYR A 41 9.37 7.76 -7.99
N ASN A 42 8.78 7.36 -6.87
CA ASN A 42 8.71 5.96 -6.46
C ASN A 42 7.28 5.57 -6.10
N PHE A 43 6.62 4.89 -7.03
CA PHE A 43 5.26 4.37 -6.86
C PHE A 43 5.22 2.85 -6.70
N ILE A 44 6.37 2.17 -6.58
CA ILE A 44 6.43 0.69 -6.57
C ILE A 44 5.56 0.09 -5.46
N LEU A 45 5.70 0.59 -4.22
CA LEU A 45 4.92 0.09 -3.09
C LEU A 45 3.45 0.54 -3.15
N PRO A 46 3.12 1.82 -3.41
CA PRO A 46 1.75 2.25 -3.66
C PRO A 46 1.02 1.42 -4.72
N ASP A 47 1.63 1.21 -5.89
CA ASP A 47 1.04 0.46 -6.99
C ASP A 47 0.77 -0.99 -6.59
N TYR A 48 1.67 -1.60 -5.81
CA TYR A 48 1.46 -2.95 -5.30
C TYR A 48 0.27 -3.05 -4.33
N ILE A 49 0.03 -2.03 -3.51
CA ILE A 49 -1.14 -1.97 -2.62
C ILE A 49 -2.43 -1.72 -3.43
N VAL A 50 -2.39 -0.83 -4.43
CA VAL A 50 -3.53 -0.57 -5.34
C VAL A 50 -3.90 -1.82 -6.11
N ASP A 51 -2.93 -2.57 -6.64
CA ASP A 51 -3.16 -3.84 -7.32
C ASP A 51 -3.82 -4.88 -6.41
N PHE A 52 -3.39 -4.95 -5.15
CA PHE A 52 -4.03 -5.81 -4.15
C PHE A 52 -5.48 -5.39 -3.91
N ALA A 53 -5.75 -4.09 -3.74
CA ALA A 53 -7.09 -3.57 -3.52
C ALA A 53 -8.02 -3.89 -4.70
N MET A 54 -7.55 -3.63 -5.93
CA MET A 54 -8.29 -3.91 -7.16
C MET A 54 -8.62 -5.40 -7.30
N LYS A 55 -7.67 -6.30 -7.02
CA LYS A 55 -7.88 -7.76 -7.06
C LYS A 55 -8.90 -8.27 -6.04
N ASN A 56 -9.14 -7.50 -4.98
CA ASN A 56 -10.08 -7.86 -3.92
C ASN A 56 -11.34 -6.99 -3.92
N ASN A 57 -11.62 -6.28 -5.02
CA ASN A 57 -12.79 -5.40 -5.17
C ASN A 57 -12.88 -4.31 -4.07
N GLN A 58 -11.73 -3.80 -3.63
CA GLN A 58 -11.64 -2.75 -2.62
C GLN A 58 -11.41 -1.40 -3.29
N LYS A 59 -11.98 -0.33 -2.72
CA LYS A 59 -11.67 1.04 -3.15
C LYS A 59 -10.38 1.52 -2.50
N VAL A 60 -9.71 2.48 -3.14
CA VAL A 60 -8.52 3.18 -2.63
C VAL A 60 -8.72 4.67 -2.80
#